data_AF-A0AAD8J6E1-F1
#
_entry.id   AF-A0AAD8J6E1-F1
#
_cell.length_a   1.000
_cell.length_b   1.000
_cell.length_c   1.000
_cell.angle_alpha   90.00
_cell.angle_beta   90.00
_cell.angle_gamma   90.00
#
_symmetry.space_group_name_H-M   'P 1'
#
loop_
_entity.id
_entity.type
_entity.pdbx_description
1 polymer ?
#
loop_
_entity_poly.entity_id
_entity_poly.type
_entity_poly.pdbx_seq_one_letter_code
_entity_poly.pdbx_strand_id
1 'polypeptide(L)'
;MANRGTAEVRLSKLEAFFSLNQSNQFARTLTYQEIPKHFVWNSNSTSWTPRVCSDHIGRIRTTHHSSGELWYLRLLLTKVRGPTSFRALRTINGIIYNTFQEACAQYGFLSSDNEWHQAIEENKEFVMPRQLRLLFVYIIVNYQVKDVLQLWRSHWRCLCEDVVYQHRRLTRNNDLHLSDNQMELYGLAGNLLT
;
A
#
# COMPACT_ATOMS: atom_id res chain seq x y z
N MET A 1 -5.28 32.40 44.11
CA MET A 1 -5.44 31.05 43.54
C MET A 1 -5.47 31.19 42.03
N ALA A 2 -4.36 30.91 41.35
CA ALA A 2 -4.23 31.11 39.92
C ALA A 2 -4.89 29.95 39.15
N ASN A 3 -5.84 30.30 38.30
CA ASN A 3 -6.54 29.40 37.39
C ASN A 3 -5.51 28.83 36.40
N ARG A 4 -5.14 27.55 36.54
CA ARG A 4 -4.29 26.86 35.57
C ARG A 4 -5.12 26.66 34.30
N GLY A 5 -4.92 27.53 33.32
CA GLY A 5 -5.46 27.34 31.98
C GLY A 5 -4.97 26.01 31.42
N THR A 6 -5.89 25.06 31.28
CA THR A 6 -5.67 23.86 30.47
C THR A 6 -5.42 24.32 29.05
N ALA A 7 -4.20 24.14 28.54
CA ALA A 7 -3.90 24.37 27.14
C ALA A 7 -4.88 23.52 26.31
N GLU A 8 -5.70 24.17 25.49
CA GLU A 8 -6.68 23.52 24.62
C GLU A 8 -5.93 22.67 23.60
N VAL A 9 -5.91 21.35 23.80
CA VAL A 9 -5.24 20.43 22.89
C VAL A 9 -6.01 20.43 21.57
N ARG A 10 -5.45 21.07 20.54
CA ARG A 10 -6.02 21.06 19.19
C ARG A 10 -5.85 19.67 18.58
N LEU A 11 -6.95 18.92 18.51
CA LEU A 11 -6.97 17.61 17.88
C LEU A 11 -6.94 17.74 16.34
N SER A 12 -6.23 16.82 15.69
CA SER A 12 -6.41 16.63 14.25
C SER A 12 -7.81 16.09 13.95
N LYS A 13 -8.27 16.23 12.70
CA LYS A 13 -9.56 15.68 12.26
C LYS A 13 -9.70 14.17 12.51
N LEU A 14 -8.59 13.43 12.44
CA LEU A 14 -8.57 12.00 12.67
C LEU A 14 -8.64 11.65 14.16
N GLU A 15 -7.91 12.36 15.02
CA GLU A 15 -7.97 12.16 16.48
C GLU A 15 -9.34 12.55 17.05
N ALA A 16 -9.94 13.61 16.51
CA ALA A 16 -11.31 13.99 16.83
C ALA A 16 -12.34 12.96 16.36
N PHE A 17 -12.08 12.24 15.26
CA PHE A 17 -12.92 11.12 14.84
C PHE A 17 -12.85 9.96 15.85
N PHE A 18 -11.66 9.63 16.33
CA PHE A 18 -11.51 8.63 17.40
C PHE A 18 -12.25 9.04 18.67
N SER A 19 -12.16 10.32 19.05
CA SER A 19 -12.88 10.88 20.20
C SER A 19 -14.41 10.82 19.99
N LEU A 20 -14.89 11.14 18.79
CA LEU A 20 -16.31 11.02 18.43
C LEU A 20 -16.80 9.57 18.56
N ASN A 21 -16.01 8.59 18.10
CA ASN A 21 -16.36 7.17 18.22
C ASN A 21 -16.41 6.69 19.67
N GLN A 22 -15.74 7.36 20.61
CA GLN A 22 -15.85 6.99 22.03
C GLN A 22 -17.21 7.38 22.61
N SER A 23 -17.75 8.54 22.23
CA SER A 23 -18.99 9.08 22.82
C SER A 23 -20.25 8.84 22.00
N ASN A 24 -20.15 8.62 20.69
CA ASN A 24 -21.30 8.55 19.78
C ASN A 24 -21.45 7.17 19.14
N GLN A 25 -22.56 6.48 19.44
CA GLN A 25 -22.85 5.14 18.92
C GLN A 25 -23.12 5.12 17.41
N PHE A 26 -23.74 6.17 16.86
CA PHE A 26 -23.96 6.29 15.42
C PHE A 26 -22.64 6.48 14.66
N ALA A 27 -21.70 7.27 15.18
CA ALA A 27 -20.39 7.41 14.57
C ALA A 27 -19.64 6.07 14.47
N ARG A 28 -19.84 5.16 15.43
CA ARG A 28 -19.22 3.82 15.42
C ARG A 28 -19.68 2.93 14.25
N THR A 29 -20.84 3.22 13.65
CA THR A 29 -21.32 2.46 12.49
C THR A 29 -20.72 2.95 11.17
N LEU A 30 -19.95 4.05 11.21
CA LEU A 30 -19.38 4.71 10.04
C LEU A 30 -17.85 4.47 9.96
N THR A 31 -17.35 4.44 8.73
CA THR A 31 -15.92 4.56 8.44
C THR A 31 -15.50 6.03 8.44
N TYR A 32 -14.21 6.32 8.56
CA TYR A 32 -13.72 7.71 8.53
C TYR A 32 -14.09 8.42 7.21
N GLN A 33 -14.16 7.67 6.09
CA GLN A 33 -14.58 8.20 4.79
C GLN A 33 -16.06 8.61 4.77
N GLU A 34 -16.90 7.96 5.57
CA GLU A 34 -18.33 8.23 5.65
C GLU A 34 -18.67 9.33 6.65
N ILE A 35 -17.79 9.63 7.62
CA ILE A 35 -18.01 10.67 8.64
C ILE A 35 -18.38 12.02 8.04
N PRO A 36 -17.66 12.56 7.03
CA PRO A 36 -18.04 13.83 6.43
C PRO A 36 -19.46 13.86 5.83
N LYS A 37 -20.09 12.71 5.54
CA LYS A 37 -21.48 12.68 5.07
C LYS A 37 -22.48 13.03 6.18
N HIS A 38 -22.17 12.68 7.43
CA HIS A 38 -23.07 12.82 8.57
C HIS A 38 -22.63 13.86 9.60
N PHE A 39 -21.36 14.24 9.60
CA PHE A 39 -20.77 15.19 10.53
C PHE A 39 -20.01 16.29 9.78
N VAL A 40 -19.94 17.47 10.40
CA VAL A 40 -19.19 18.63 9.91
C VAL A 40 -18.05 18.90 10.88
N TRP A 41 -16.88 19.23 10.34
CA TRP A 41 -15.74 19.65 11.14
C TRP A 41 -15.95 21.06 11.68
N ASN A 42 -15.94 21.22 13.00
CA ASN A 42 -15.93 22.51 13.66
C ASN A 42 -14.49 22.88 14.06
N SER A 43 -13.91 23.86 13.38
CA SER A 43 -12.53 24.30 13.63
C SER A 43 -12.35 25.01 14.96
N ASN A 44 -13.40 25.60 15.53
CA ASN A 44 -13.32 26.33 16.80
C ASN A 44 -13.23 25.36 17.97
N SER A 45 -14.06 24.32 17.98
CA SER A 45 -14.05 23.28 19.00
C SER A 45 -13.14 22.09 18.67
N THR A 46 -12.48 22.10 17.51
CA THR A 46 -11.69 20.98 16.97
C THR A 46 -12.41 19.63 17.05
N SER A 47 -13.70 19.61 16.71
CA SER A 47 -14.57 18.44 16.89
C SER A 47 -15.50 18.22 15.70
N TRP A 48 -16.04 17.01 15.62
CA TRP A 48 -17.06 16.64 14.64
C TRP A 48 -18.46 16.84 15.26
N THR A 49 -19.28 17.67 14.64
CA THR A 49 -20.66 17.92 15.07
C THR A 49 -21.66 17.34 14.08
N PRO A 50 -22.84 16.85 14.52
CA PRO A 50 -23.87 16.35 13.62
C PRO A 50 -24.21 17.37 12.54
N ARG A 51 -24.33 16.90 11.30
CA ARG A 51 -24.68 17.73 10.15
C ARG A 51 -26.19 18.00 10.15
N VAL A 52 -26.57 19.26 9.99
CA VAL A 52 -27.99 19.68 9.95
C VAL A 52 -28.52 19.76 8.51
N CYS A 53 -27.71 20.16 7.53
CA CYS A 53 -28.05 20.12 6.09
C CYS A 53 -26.81 20.29 5.20
N SER A 54 -26.56 19.39 4.24
CA SER A 54 -25.98 19.66 2.89
C SER A 54 -25.59 18.39 2.12
N ASP A 55 -25.48 18.53 0.79
CA ASP A 55 -25.25 17.45 -0.19
C ASP A 55 -23.75 17.31 -0.64
N HIS A 56 -22.81 17.52 0.28
CA HIS A 56 -21.37 17.55 -0.05
C HIS A 56 -20.62 16.29 0.41
N ILE A 57 -19.90 15.65 -0.51
CA ILE A 57 -19.07 14.46 -0.25
C ILE A 57 -17.63 14.89 0.04
N GLY A 58 -17.21 14.77 1.30
CA GLY A 58 -15.79 14.90 1.67
C GLY A 58 -14.96 13.75 1.11
N ARG A 59 -13.74 14.03 0.64
CA ARG A 59 -12.80 13.01 0.12
C ARG A 59 -11.58 12.89 1.02
N ILE A 60 -11.21 11.67 1.39
CA ILE A 60 -9.89 11.38 1.96
C ILE A 60 -8.84 11.54 0.86
N ARG A 61 -7.72 12.21 1.16
CA ARG A 61 -6.62 12.43 0.21
C ARG A 61 -6.19 11.12 -0.44
N THR A 62 -5.94 11.17 -1.74
CA THR A 62 -5.41 10.01 -2.46
C THR A 62 -3.96 9.76 -2.05
N THR A 63 -3.68 8.57 -1.54
CA THR A 63 -2.34 8.05 -1.28
C THR A 63 -2.04 6.96 -2.31
N HIS A 64 -0.83 6.96 -2.83
CA HIS A 64 -0.34 5.89 -3.71
C HIS A 64 0.06 4.67 -2.87
N HIS A 65 0.01 3.45 -3.43
CA HIS A 65 0.38 2.23 -2.68
C HIS A 65 1.86 2.25 -2.25
N SER A 66 2.73 2.94 -3.00
CA SER A 66 4.13 3.15 -2.63
C SER A 66 4.34 4.04 -1.39
N SER A 67 3.29 4.68 -0.86
CA SER A 67 3.36 5.48 0.38
C SER A 67 3.43 4.63 1.67
N GLY A 68 3.57 3.30 1.55
CA GLY A 68 3.80 2.38 2.66
C GLY A 68 2.70 2.45 3.73
N GLU A 69 3.09 2.61 4.99
CA GLU A 69 2.18 2.65 6.16
C GLU A 69 1.06 3.69 6.05
N LEU A 70 1.27 4.82 5.35
CA LEU A 70 0.22 5.82 5.13
C LEU A 70 -0.90 5.29 4.23
N TRP A 71 -0.55 4.48 3.23
CA TRP A 71 -1.54 3.86 2.37
C TRP A 71 -2.36 2.80 3.14
N TYR A 72 -1.69 1.97 3.95
CA TYR A 72 -2.37 0.98 4.78
C TYR A 72 -3.28 1.64 5.82
N LEU A 73 -2.83 2.72 6.47
CA LEU A 73 -3.67 3.52 7.35
C LEU A 73 -4.93 4.04 6.63
N ARG A 74 -4.77 4.60 5.43
CA ARG A 74 -5.92 5.06 4.63
C ARG A 74 -6.88 3.91 4.32
N LEU A 75 -6.36 2.75 3.92
CA LEU A 75 -7.17 1.57 3.61
C LEU A 75 -8.01 1.15 4.82
N LEU A 76 -7.40 1.09 6.01
CA LEU A 76 -8.12 0.83 7.25
C LEU A 76 -9.19 1.89 7.51
N LEU A 77 -8.88 3.17 7.35
CA LEU A 77 -9.83 4.27 7.58
C LEU A 77 -11.03 4.27 6.60
N THR A 78 -10.87 3.66 5.42
CA THR A 78 -11.93 3.48 4.42
C THR A 78 -12.79 2.24 4.68
N LYS A 79 -12.29 1.23 5.40
CA LYS A 79 -12.95 -0.08 5.52
C LYS A 79 -13.37 -0.43 6.96
N VAL A 80 -12.63 0.04 7.96
CA VAL A 80 -12.87 -0.24 9.39
C VAL A 80 -13.81 0.80 9.97
N ARG A 81 -14.83 0.34 10.68
CA ARG A 81 -15.87 1.17 11.31
C ARG A 81 -15.62 1.35 12.80
N GLY A 82 -15.90 2.55 13.29
CA GLY A 82 -15.86 2.89 14.72
C GLY A 82 -14.54 2.70 15.49
N PRO A 83 -13.33 2.83 14.90
CA PRO A 83 -12.10 2.76 15.68
C PRO A 83 -12.02 3.92 16.70
N THR A 84 -11.60 3.64 17.93
CA THR A 84 -11.51 4.64 19.00
C THR A 84 -10.10 5.16 19.25
N SER A 85 -9.10 4.66 18.52
CA SER A 85 -7.69 5.08 18.54
C SER A 85 -6.91 4.43 17.40
N PHE A 86 -5.68 4.87 17.15
CA PHE A 86 -4.75 4.18 16.24
C PHE A 86 -4.44 2.75 16.67
N ARG A 87 -4.41 2.49 17.99
CA ARG A 87 -4.24 1.14 18.53
C ARG A 87 -5.46 0.27 18.22
N ALA A 88 -6.66 0.80 18.46
CA ALA A 88 -7.91 0.09 18.13
C ALA A 88 -8.02 -0.23 16.64
N LEU A 89 -7.55 0.68 15.76
CA LEU A 89 -7.53 0.45 14.32
C LEU A 89 -6.69 -0.77 13.89
N ARG A 90 -5.61 -1.06 14.64
CA ARG A 90 -4.74 -2.23 14.45
C ARG A 90 -5.09 -3.40 15.37
N THR A 91 -6.23 -3.36 16.06
CA THR A 91 -6.66 -4.45 16.95
C THR A 91 -7.72 -5.28 16.25
N ILE A 92 -7.48 -6.57 16.06
CA ILE A 92 -8.40 -7.49 15.38
C ILE A 92 -8.57 -8.70 16.29
N ASN A 93 -9.81 -9.00 16.67
CA ASN A 93 -10.14 -10.10 17.60
C ASN A 93 -9.29 -10.09 18.90
N GLY A 94 -9.01 -8.90 19.43
CA GLY A 94 -8.21 -8.72 20.65
C GLY A 94 -6.69 -8.74 20.47
N ILE A 95 -6.18 -9.06 19.28
CA ILE A 95 -4.75 -9.06 18.96
C ILE A 95 -4.36 -7.73 18.34
N ILE A 96 -3.27 -7.12 18.83
CA ILE A 96 -2.73 -5.86 18.34
C ILE A 96 -1.56 -6.14 17.40
N TYR A 97 -1.63 -5.63 16.18
CA TYR A 97 -0.57 -5.76 15.18
C TYR A 97 0.39 -4.57 15.22
N ASN A 98 1.65 -4.78 14.84
CA ASN A 98 2.71 -3.77 14.94
C ASN A 98 2.60 -2.71 13.85
N THR A 99 2.17 -3.10 12.65
CA THR A 99 2.02 -2.21 11.50
C THR A 99 0.57 -2.14 11.02
N PHE A 100 0.23 -1.08 10.28
CA PHE A 100 -1.07 -1.00 9.59
C PHE A 100 -1.13 -2.02 8.45
N GLN A 101 0.01 -2.35 7.82
CA GLN A 101 0.10 -3.42 6.83
C GLN A 101 -0.35 -4.78 7.39
N GLU A 102 0.20 -5.19 8.54
CA GLU A 102 -0.18 -6.44 9.20
C GLU A 102 -1.67 -6.48 9.55
N ALA A 103 -2.20 -5.37 10.07
CA ALA A 103 -3.63 -5.25 10.35
C ALA A 103 -4.46 -5.42 9.06
N CYS A 104 -4.10 -4.75 7.97
CA CYS A 104 -4.75 -4.92 6.66
C CYS A 104 -4.69 -6.37 6.15
N ALA A 105 -3.55 -7.04 6.32
CA ALA A 105 -3.38 -8.43 5.94
C ALA A 105 -4.34 -9.33 6.73
N GLN A 106 -4.42 -9.15 8.04
CA GLN A 106 -5.31 -9.93 8.91
C GLN A 106 -6.79 -9.65 8.66
N TYR A 107 -7.16 -8.41 8.32
CA TYR A 107 -8.51 -8.09 7.86
C TYR A 107 -8.86 -8.73 6.50
N GLY A 108 -7.88 -9.30 5.78
CA GLY A 108 -8.06 -9.84 4.43
C GLY A 108 -8.19 -8.76 3.36
N PHE A 109 -7.73 -7.53 3.62
CA PHE A 109 -7.82 -6.42 2.66
C PHE A 109 -6.72 -6.44 1.60
N LEU A 110 -5.68 -7.26 1.78
CA LEU A 110 -4.53 -7.33 0.87
C LEU A 110 -4.59 -8.60 0.01
N SER A 111 -4.67 -8.44 -1.31
CA SER A 111 -4.59 -9.55 -2.28
C SER A 111 -3.28 -10.34 -2.16
N SER A 112 -3.31 -11.63 -2.47
CA SER A 112 -2.10 -12.46 -2.52
C SER A 112 -1.26 -12.11 -3.76
N ASP A 113 0.07 -12.16 -3.66
CA ASP A 113 0.96 -11.97 -4.81
C ASP A 113 0.92 -13.16 -5.79
N ASN A 114 0.19 -14.23 -5.46
CA ASN A 114 0.09 -15.44 -6.26
C ASN A 114 -0.40 -15.18 -7.70
N GLU A 115 -1.30 -14.21 -7.88
CA GLU A 115 -1.80 -13.81 -9.20
C GLU A 115 -0.66 -13.34 -10.12
N TRP A 116 0.35 -12.66 -9.56
CA TRP A 116 1.51 -12.17 -10.29
C TRP A 116 2.49 -13.29 -10.62
N HIS A 117 2.66 -14.24 -9.70
CA HIS A 117 3.45 -15.44 -9.97
C HIS A 117 2.83 -16.24 -11.12
N GLN A 118 1.52 -16.47 -11.07
CA GLN A 118 0.80 -17.21 -12.11
C GLN A 118 0.85 -16.48 -13.45
N ALA A 119 0.67 -15.16 -13.46
CA ALA A 119 0.74 -14.37 -14.70
C ALA A 119 2.12 -14.50 -15.38
N ILE A 120 3.22 -14.45 -14.62
CA ILE A 120 4.57 -14.62 -15.19
C ILE A 120 4.78 -16.07 -15.65
N GLU A 121 4.35 -17.04 -14.84
CA GLU A 121 4.49 -18.47 -15.13
C GLU A 121 3.74 -18.90 -16.39
N GLU A 122 2.54 -18.36 -16.60
CA GLU A 122 1.75 -18.63 -17.81
C GLU A 122 2.39 -17.98 -19.05
N ASN A 123 2.93 -16.77 -18.93
CA ASN A 123 3.45 -16.04 -20.08
C ASN A 123 4.85 -16.49 -20.51
N LYS A 124 5.68 -17.03 -19.61
CA LYS A 124 7.09 -17.35 -19.91
C LYS A 124 7.28 -18.31 -21.09
N GLU A 125 6.31 -19.18 -21.35
CA GLU A 125 6.34 -20.15 -22.45
C GLU A 125 5.95 -19.53 -23.81
N PHE A 126 5.30 -18.36 -23.80
CA PHE A 126 4.71 -17.74 -25.01
C PHE A 126 5.36 -16.43 -25.44
N VAL A 127 6.10 -15.74 -24.55
CA VAL A 127 6.65 -14.41 -24.82
C VAL A 127 8.16 -14.37 -24.67
N MET A 128 8.80 -13.45 -25.38
CA MET A 128 10.26 -13.28 -25.29
C MET A 128 10.65 -12.68 -23.92
N PRO A 129 11.86 -12.95 -23.40
CA PRO A 129 12.32 -12.43 -22.10
C PRO A 129 12.19 -10.90 -21.95
N ARG A 130 12.39 -10.14 -23.04
CA ARG A 130 12.16 -8.69 -23.06
C ARG A 130 10.70 -8.32 -22.76
N GLN A 131 9.73 -9.04 -23.34
CA GLN A 131 8.30 -8.81 -23.09
C GLN A 131 7.92 -9.24 -21.67
N LEU A 132 8.51 -10.32 -21.18
CA LEU A 132 8.30 -10.79 -19.81
C LEU A 132 8.84 -9.77 -18.78
N ARG A 133 9.99 -9.13 -19.06
CA ARG A 133 10.49 -8.00 -18.26
C ARG A 133 9.55 -6.79 -18.26
N LEU A 134 8.92 -6.47 -19.40
CA LEU A 134 7.91 -5.41 -19.46
C LEU A 134 6.67 -5.76 -18.62
N LEU A 135 6.21 -7.02 -18.64
CA LEU A 135 5.13 -7.50 -17.79
C LEU A 135 5.50 -7.37 -16.31
N PHE A 136 6.70 -7.79 -15.92
CA PHE A 136 7.19 -7.65 -14.54
C PHE A 136 7.20 -6.18 -14.07
N VAL A 137 7.71 -5.26 -14.90
CA VAL A 137 7.68 -3.82 -14.59
C VAL A 137 6.24 -3.30 -14.52
N TYR A 138 5.36 -3.70 -15.44
CA TYR A 138 3.95 -3.33 -15.44
C TYR A 138 3.26 -3.75 -14.14
N ILE A 139 3.52 -4.97 -13.67
CA ILE A 139 2.99 -5.50 -12.41
C ILE A 139 3.44 -4.63 -11.23
N ILE A 140 4.74 -4.35 -11.11
CA ILE A 140 5.29 -3.58 -9.97
C ILE A 140 4.82 -2.12 -9.97
N VAL A 141 4.67 -1.52 -11.14
CA VAL A 141 4.27 -0.11 -11.26
C VAL A 141 2.77 0.08 -11.00
N ASN A 142 1.92 -0.86 -11.45
CA ASN A 142 0.47 -0.68 -11.44
C ASN A 142 -0.23 -1.41 -10.30
N TYR A 143 0.39 -2.41 -9.70
CA TYR A 143 -0.24 -3.27 -8.69
C TYR A 143 0.53 -3.27 -7.38
N GLN A 144 -0.19 -3.66 -6.31
CA GLN A 144 0.39 -3.82 -5.00
C GLN A 144 1.01 -5.22 -4.88
N VAL A 145 2.28 -5.32 -5.25
CA VAL A 145 3.11 -6.51 -4.96
C VAL A 145 3.64 -6.37 -3.53
N LYS A 146 3.31 -7.33 -2.65
CA LYS A 146 3.75 -7.35 -1.25
C LYS A 146 5.25 -7.60 -1.12
N ASP A 147 5.78 -8.55 -1.89
CA ASP A 147 7.19 -8.91 -1.89
C ASP A 147 7.75 -8.98 -3.32
N VAL A 148 8.14 -7.80 -3.82
CA VAL A 148 8.78 -7.66 -5.13
C VAL A 148 10.07 -8.46 -5.22
N LEU A 149 10.81 -8.58 -4.11
CA LEU A 149 12.08 -9.29 -4.09
C LEU A 149 11.86 -10.80 -4.22
N GLN A 150 10.85 -11.34 -3.55
CA GLN A 150 10.43 -12.74 -3.72
C GLN A 150 9.94 -12.99 -5.14
N LEU A 151 9.10 -12.11 -5.70
CA LEU A 151 8.62 -12.22 -7.07
C LEU A 151 9.78 -12.24 -8.07
N TRP A 152 10.77 -11.35 -7.91
CA TRP A 152 12.00 -11.35 -8.70
C TRP A 152 12.80 -12.65 -8.54
N ARG A 153 13.11 -13.05 -7.29
CA ARG A 153 13.91 -14.24 -7.01
C ARG A 153 13.30 -15.52 -7.57
N SER A 154 11.97 -15.61 -7.63
CA SER A 154 11.27 -16.73 -8.23
C SER A 154 11.38 -16.78 -9.76
N HIS A 155 11.51 -15.63 -10.42
CA HIS A 155 11.31 -15.52 -11.87
C HIS A 155 12.50 -14.91 -12.64
N TRP A 156 13.59 -14.52 -11.98
CA TRP A 156 14.69 -13.80 -12.64
C TRP A 156 15.30 -14.58 -13.81
N ARG A 157 15.31 -15.92 -13.76
CA ARG A 157 15.89 -16.76 -14.82
C ARG A 157 15.18 -16.60 -16.16
N CYS A 158 13.85 -16.70 -16.20
CA CYS A 158 13.09 -16.51 -17.44
C CYS A 158 13.08 -15.04 -17.88
N LEU A 159 13.15 -14.10 -16.93
CA LEU A 159 13.29 -12.67 -17.24
C LEU A 159 14.64 -12.32 -17.89
N CYS A 160 15.70 -13.09 -17.59
CA CYS A 160 17.09 -12.80 -17.97
C CYS A 160 17.68 -13.82 -18.95
N GLU A 161 16.88 -14.74 -19.50
CA GLU A 161 17.37 -15.80 -20.39
C GLU A 161 18.11 -15.24 -21.62
N ASP A 162 17.70 -14.07 -22.12
CA ASP A 162 18.33 -13.42 -23.27
C ASP A 162 19.63 -12.67 -22.94
N VAL A 163 19.98 -12.48 -21.66
CA VAL A 163 21.11 -11.64 -21.22
C VAL A 163 22.44 -12.13 -21.80
N VAL A 164 22.73 -13.43 -21.74
CA VAL A 164 23.99 -13.98 -22.26
C VAL A 164 24.11 -13.70 -23.76
N TYR A 165 23.02 -13.91 -24.51
CA TYR A 165 22.99 -13.65 -25.94
C TYR A 165 23.21 -12.16 -26.26
N GLN A 166 22.55 -11.25 -25.53
CA GLN A 166 22.76 -9.81 -25.71
C GLN A 166 24.21 -9.41 -25.44
N HIS A 167 24.82 -9.91 -24.36
CA HIS A 167 26.21 -9.60 -24.01
C HIS A 167 27.23 -10.18 -25.00
N ARG A 168 27.00 -11.39 -25.53
CA ARG A 168 27.83 -11.96 -26.62
C ARG A 168 27.82 -11.06 -27.85
N ARG A 169 26.64 -10.55 -28.23
CA ARG A 169 26.50 -9.62 -29.36
C ARG A 169 27.20 -8.29 -29.13
N LEU A 170 27.07 -7.72 -27.93
CA LEU A 170 27.70 -6.44 -27.57
C LEU A 170 29.23 -6.54 -27.53
N THR A 171 29.76 -7.62 -26.96
CA THR A 171 31.21 -7.83 -26.78
C THR A 171 31.88 -8.48 -27.99
N ARG A 172 31.10 -8.97 -28.97
CA ARG A 172 31.56 -9.80 -30.09
C ARG A 172 32.34 -11.04 -29.66
N ASN A 173 32.06 -11.55 -28.46
CA ASN A 173 32.69 -12.74 -27.90
C ASN A 173 31.62 -13.84 -27.78
N ASN A 174 31.64 -14.82 -28.69
CA ASN A 174 30.67 -15.91 -28.68
C ASN A 174 30.92 -16.94 -27.55
N ASP A 175 32.13 -17.00 -27.02
CA ASP A 175 32.55 -17.93 -25.96
C ASP A 175 32.29 -17.35 -24.56
N LEU A 176 31.65 -16.19 -24.47
CA LEU A 176 31.29 -15.57 -23.19
C LEU A 176 30.31 -16.48 -22.43
N HIS A 177 30.71 -16.89 -21.24
CA HIS A 177 29.85 -17.53 -20.25
C HIS A 177 29.68 -16.59 -19.05
N LEU A 178 28.44 -16.43 -18.60
CA LEU A 178 28.09 -15.67 -17.41
C LEU A 178 27.64 -16.64 -16.32
N SER A 179 28.02 -16.36 -15.08
CA SER A 179 27.46 -17.03 -13.90
C SER A 179 26.05 -16.51 -13.59
N ASP A 180 25.26 -17.27 -12.83
CA ASP A 180 23.93 -16.87 -12.36
C ASP A 180 23.95 -15.47 -11.71
N ASN A 181 24.94 -15.20 -10.85
CA ASN A 181 25.09 -13.89 -10.20
C ASN A 181 25.33 -12.75 -11.20
N GLN A 182 26.11 -13.00 -12.27
CA GLN A 182 26.34 -12.01 -13.31
C GLN A 182 25.08 -11.79 -14.15
N MET A 183 24.36 -12.86 -14.49
CA MET A 183 23.10 -12.75 -15.23
C MET A 183 22.06 -11.97 -14.44
N GLU A 184 21.92 -12.22 -13.13
CA GLU A 184 21.00 -11.50 -12.26
C GLU A 184 21.39 -10.01 -12.14
N LEU A 185 22.69 -9.73 -11.98
CA LEU A 185 23.19 -8.35 -11.93
C LEU A 185 22.89 -7.58 -13.23
N TYR A 186 23.15 -8.19 -14.39
CA TYR A 186 22.86 -7.56 -15.68
C TYR A 186 21.36 -7.43 -15.96
N GLY A 187 20.56 -8.39 -15.48
CA GLY A 187 19.10 -8.33 -15.53
C GLY A 187 18.53 -7.15 -14.75
N LEU A 188 19.05 -6.88 -13.55
CA LEU A 188 18.64 -5.77 -12.69
C LEU A 188 19.18 -4.42 -13.16
N ALA A 189 20.39 -4.38 -13.70
CA ALA A 189 21.05 -3.16 -14.15
C ALA A 189 20.43 -2.54 -15.42
N GLY A 190 19.42 -3.20 -16.01
CA GLY A 190 18.58 -2.67 -17.08
C GLY A 190 19.37 -1.93 -18.15
N ASN A 191 20.19 -2.64 -18.94
CA ASN A 191 20.96 -2.10 -20.07
C ASN A 191 21.28 -0.60 -19.94
N LEU A 192 22.16 -0.20 -19.03
CA LEU A 192 22.77 1.13 -19.00
C LEU A 192 23.68 1.41 -20.22
N LEU A 193 23.43 0.77 -21.37
CA LEU A 193 24.20 0.88 -22.60
C LEU A 193 23.32 0.90 -23.86
N THR A 194 22.18 1.58 -23.81
CA THR A 194 21.52 2.13 -25.02
C THR A 194 20.92 3.50 -24.73
#